data_AF-A0A948LXF2-F1
#
_entry.id   AF-A0A948LXF2-F1
#
_cell.length_a   1.000
_cell.length_b   1.000
_cell.length_c   1.000
_cell.angle_alpha   90.00
_cell.angle_beta   90.00
_cell.angle_gamma   90.00
#
_symmetry.space_group_name_H-M   'P 1'
#
loop_
_entity.id
_entity.type
_entity.pdbx_description
1 polymer ?
#
loop_
_entity_poly.entity_id
_entity_poly.type
_entity_poly.pdbx_seq_one_letter_code
_entity_poly.pdbx_strand_id
1 'polypeptide(L)'
;MAFDQERTGTWFAYGMVGRNPSNTGDSPRFADRLAARFPKITATIDEADFGVASLEVEALKQATRDAILMQDWPTVSEHLAFVDEVLQIPDPELHEAIGISYLTNLFYGETSQDFAMARTLLPKRLAAALEIMERHYEELR
;
A
#
# COMPACT_ATOMS: atom_id res chain seq x y z
N MET A 1 -24.41 -21.08 -9.15
CA MET A 1 -23.61 -19.87 -9.44
C MET A 1 -22.58 -19.75 -8.34
N ALA A 2 -21.32 -20.05 -8.64
CA ALA A 2 -20.21 -19.97 -7.70
C ALA A 2 -19.20 -19.01 -8.32
N PHE A 3 -19.26 -17.74 -7.93
CA PHE A 3 -18.30 -16.70 -8.31
C PHE A 3 -17.55 -16.33 -7.04
N ASP A 4 -16.54 -17.14 -6.66
CA ASP A 4 -15.76 -16.87 -5.44
C ASP A 4 -14.35 -17.49 -5.47
N GLN A 5 -13.75 -17.63 -6.67
CA GLN A 5 -12.40 -18.20 -6.81
C GLN A 5 -11.41 -17.36 -7.64
N GLU A 6 -11.81 -16.24 -8.23
CA GLU A 6 -10.94 -15.44 -9.10
C GLU A 6 -10.37 -14.17 -8.45
N ARG A 7 -10.66 -13.89 -7.17
CA ARG A 7 -10.18 -12.66 -6.52
C ARG A 7 -8.76 -12.72 -5.96
N THR A 8 -8.02 -13.80 -6.17
CA THR A 8 -6.81 -14.03 -5.37
C THR A 8 -5.74 -14.78 -6.16
N GLY A 9 -4.94 -14.06 -6.95
CA GLY A 9 -3.79 -14.62 -7.66
C GLY A 9 -2.45 -14.03 -7.21
N THR A 10 -2.41 -12.74 -6.93
CA THR A 10 -1.13 -12.00 -6.96
C THR A 10 -0.45 -11.89 -5.59
N TRP A 11 -1.24 -11.86 -4.50
CA TRP A 11 -0.72 -11.68 -3.13
C TRP A 11 -0.49 -12.99 -2.37
N PHE A 12 -1.02 -14.12 -2.84
CA PHE A 12 -0.82 -15.43 -2.19
C PHE A 12 0.65 -15.82 -2.08
N ALA A 13 1.52 -15.33 -2.97
CA ALA A 13 2.95 -15.59 -2.94
C ALA A 13 3.67 -14.90 -1.76
N TYR A 14 3.10 -13.82 -1.20
CA TYR A 14 3.70 -13.06 -0.09
C TYR A 14 3.15 -13.44 1.30
N GLY A 15 2.08 -14.25 1.38
CA GLY A 15 1.29 -14.41 2.60
C GLY A 15 0.88 -15.84 2.95
N MET A 16 1.68 -16.87 2.64
CA MET A 16 1.45 -18.22 3.20
C MET A 16 1.86 -18.28 4.68
N VAL A 17 1.08 -17.65 5.56
CA VAL A 17 0.87 -18.08 6.95
C VAL A 17 -0.63 -18.06 7.19
N GLY A 18 -1.15 -19.20 7.64
CA GLY A 18 -2.54 -19.59 7.62
C GLY A 18 -3.59 -18.53 7.98
N ARG A 19 -4.71 -18.61 7.27
CA ARG A 19 -6.01 -18.07 7.67
C ARG A 19 -6.32 -18.55 9.09
N ASN A 20 -5.98 -17.75 10.10
CA ASN A 20 -6.37 -18.00 11.47
C ASN A 20 -7.53 -17.06 11.81
N PRO A 21 -8.72 -17.58 12.14
CA PRO A 21 -9.84 -16.73 12.53
C PRO A 21 -9.51 -16.04 13.85
N SER A 22 -9.63 -14.71 13.86
CA SER A 22 -9.63 -13.84 15.04
C SER A 22 -8.46 -14.05 16.02
N ASN A 23 -7.33 -13.41 15.76
CA ASN A 23 -6.39 -13.05 16.82
C ASN A 23 -6.45 -11.53 17.02
N THR A 24 -7.37 -11.08 17.86
CA THR A 24 -7.36 -9.75 18.48
C THR A 24 -6.18 -9.67 19.44
N GLY A 25 -4.96 -9.60 18.90
CA GLY A 25 -3.79 -9.13 19.62
C GLY A 25 -3.63 -7.64 19.33
N ASP A 26 -3.33 -6.84 20.35
CA ASP A 26 -3.16 -5.38 20.37
C ASP A 26 -2.07 -4.85 19.41
N SER A 27 -2.12 -5.21 18.14
CA SER A 27 -1.33 -4.54 17.11
C SER A 27 -2.06 -3.23 16.79
N PRO A 28 -1.41 -2.07 16.95
CA PRO A 28 -2.04 -0.79 16.65
C PRO A 28 -2.51 -0.79 15.19
N ARG A 29 -3.74 -0.32 14.97
CA ARG A 29 -4.39 -0.29 13.64
C ARG A 29 -3.54 0.55 12.70
N PHE A 30 -3.71 0.36 11.39
CA PHE A 30 -2.99 1.15 10.40
C PHE A 30 -3.17 2.66 10.64
N ALA A 31 -4.41 3.13 10.86
CA ALA A 31 -4.71 4.47 11.32
C ALA A 31 -3.88 4.95 12.52
N ASP A 32 -3.71 4.14 13.57
CA ASP A 32 -2.95 4.54 14.76
C ASP A 32 -1.48 4.79 14.41
N ARG A 33 -0.90 3.91 13.57
CA ARG A 33 0.48 4.05 13.09
C ARG A 33 0.64 5.24 12.16
N LEU A 34 -0.33 5.44 11.27
CA LEU A 34 -0.38 6.56 10.34
C LEU A 34 -0.51 7.89 11.11
N ALA A 35 -1.35 7.95 12.15
CA ALA A 35 -1.53 9.12 13.00
C ALA A 35 -0.28 9.45 13.81
N ALA A 36 0.39 8.42 14.34
CA ALA A 36 1.61 8.58 15.11
C ALA A 36 2.77 9.15 14.28
N ARG A 37 2.89 8.73 13.01
CA ARG A 37 4.03 9.12 12.15
C ARG A 37 3.72 10.32 11.25
N PHE A 38 2.50 10.39 10.73
CA PHE A 38 2.07 11.39 9.76
C PHE A 38 0.73 12.04 10.19
N PRO A 39 0.72 12.81 11.28
CA PRO A 39 -0.49 13.45 11.79
C PRO A 39 -1.14 14.40 10.77
N LYS A 40 -0.36 14.95 9.84
CA LYS A 40 -0.88 15.80 8.76
C LYS A 40 -1.69 15.03 7.72
N ILE A 41 -1.33 13.79 7.43
CA ILE A 41 -2.05 12.92 6.48
C ILE A 41 -3.33 12.42 7.12
N THR A 42 -3.28 12.01 8.39
CA THR A 42 -4.49 11.57 9.09
C THR A 42 -5.51 12.67 9.27
N ALA A 43 -5.09 13.93 9.42
CA ALA A 43 -5.99 15.07 9.45
C ALA A 43 -6.79 15.28 8.13
N THR A 44 -6.42 14.62 7.02
CA THR A 44 -7.17 14.68 5.77
C THR A 44 -8.19 13.55 5.61
N ILE A 45 -8.24 12.61 6.55
CA ILE A 45 -9.20 11.49 6.56
C ILE A 45 -10.43 11.93 7.34
N ASP A 46 -11.63 11.70 6.79
CA ASP A 46 -12.88 11.96 7.53
C ASP A 46 -12.97 10.99 8.73
N GLU A 47 -13.52 11.45 9.85
CA GLU A 47 -13.67 10.62 11.04
C GLU A 47 -14.55 9.38 10.76
N ALA A 48 -15.50 9.51 9.83
CA ALA A 48 -16.36 8.42 9.38
C ALA A 48 -15.63 7.34 8.56
N ASP A 49 -14.43 7.66 8.04
CA ASP A 49 -13.64 6.80 7.16
C ASP A 49 -12.52 6.05 7.93
N PHE A 50 -12.32 6.34 9.22
CA PHE A 50 -11.39 5.59 10.07
C PHE A 50 -11.80 4.14 10.25
N GLY A 51 -10.81 3.24 10.17
CA GLY A 51 -10.99 1.79 10.26
C GLY A 51 -11.22 1.11 8.91
N VAL A 52 -11.24 1.86 7.80
CA VAL A 52 -11.30 1.31 6.44
C VAL A 52 -9.92 1.40 5.81
N ALA A 53 -9.20 0.27 5.78
CA ALA A 53 -7.80 0.22 5.34
C ALA A 53 -7.57 0.83 3.95
N SER A 54 -8.50 0.65 3.01
CA SER A 54 -8.39 1.23 1.67
C SER A 54 -8.43 2.75 1.65
N LEU A 55 -9.24 3.40 2.52
CA LEU A 55 -9.34 4.86 2.59
C LEU A 55 -8.11 5.47 3.29
N GLU A 56 -7.63 4.82 4.34
CA GLU A 56 -6.41 5.24 5.03
C GLU A 56 -5.18 5.12 4.10
N VAL A 57 -5.11 4.03 3.33
CA VAL A 57 -4.06 3.82 2.31
C VAL A 57 -4.19 4.82 1.16
N GLU A 58 -5.41 5.17 0.76
CA GLU A 58 -5.67 6.17 -0.27
C GLU A 58 -5.17 7.56 0.13
N ALA A 59 -5.38 7.98 1.39
CA ALA A 59 -4.87 9.24 1.91
C ALA A 59 -3.34 9.28 1.88
N LEU A 60 -2.68 8.20 2.33
CA LEU A 60 -1.22 8.09 2.24
C LEU A 60 -0.73 8.11 0.78
N LYS A 61 -1.42 7.41 -0.13
CA LYS A 61 -1.10 7.43 -1.56
C LYS A 61 -1.15 8.85 -2.13
N GLN A 62 -2.21 9.59 -1.82
CA GLN A 62 -2.36 10.97 -2.31
C GLN A 62 -1.24 11.87 -1.77
N ALA A 63 -0.91 11.75 -0.49
CA ALA A 63 0.20 12.49 0.10
C ALA A 63 1.56 12.12 -0.54
N THR A 64 1.80 10.84 -0.83
CA THR A 64 3.00 10.41 -1.57
C THR A 64 3.04 10.96 -2.97
N ARG A 65 1.91 10.93 -3.69
CA ARG A 65 1.79 11.52 -5.02
C ARG A 65 2.14 13.00 -5.01
N ASP A 66 1.58 13.76 -4.07
CA ASP A 66 1.85 15.18 -3.95
C ASP A 66 3.34 15.44 -3.64
N ALA A 67 3.96 14.63 -2.78
CA ALA A 67 5.39 14.71 -2.50
C ALA A 67 6.25 14.40 -3.75
N ILE A 68 5.87 13.41 -4.57
CA ILE A 68 6.54 13.12 -5.85
C ILE A 68 6.46 14.32 -6.79
N LEU A 69 5.26 14.89 -6.96
CA LEU A 69 5.03 16.04 -7.83
C LEU A 69 5.76 17.31 -7.36
N MET A 70 5.95 17.46 -6.05
CA MET A 70 6.76 18.52 -5.45
C MET A 70 8.26 18.21 -5.40
N GLN A 71 8.68 17.03 -5.89
CA GLN A 71 10.06 16.53 -5.84
C GLN A 71 10.64 16.50 -4.42
N ASP A 72 9.78 16.30 -3.41
CA ASP A 72 10.15 16.16 -2.01
C ASP A 72 10.56 14.70 -1.72
N TRP A 73 11.74 14.34 -2.24
CA TRP A 73 12.27 12.98 -2.16
C TRP A 73 12.47 12.46 -0.73
N PRO A 74 12.87 13.27 0.27
CA PRO A 74 12.86 12.84 1.67
C PRO A 74 11.47 12.37 2.12
N THR A 75 10.42 13.14 1.87
CA THR A 75 9.05 12.77 2.24
C THR A 75 8.59 11.52 1.48
N VAL A 76 8.89 11.41 0.19
CA VAL A 76 8.60 10.19 -0.60
C VAL A 76 9.29 8.97 0.02
N SER A 77 10.57 9.07 0.36
CA SER A 77 11.32 7.98 0.97
C SER A 77 10.74 7.58 2.33
N GLU A 78 10.28 8.54 3.14
CA GLU A 78 9.66 8.25 4.43
C GLU A 78 8.31 7.53 4.28
N HIS A 79 7.47 7.95 3.34
CA HIS A 79 6.21 7.28 3.06
C HIS A 79 6.44 5.85 2.56
N LEU A 80 7.37 5.65 1.62
CA LEU A 80 7.70 4.32 1.10
C LEU A 80 8.29 3.40 2.19
N ALA A 81 9.17 3.93 3.05
CA ALA A 81 9.70 3.17 4.19
C ALA A 81 8.60 2.76 5.17
N PHE A 82 7.66 3.66 5.47
CA PHE A 82 6.51 3.35 6.33
C PHE A 82 5.65 2.23 5.74
N VAL A 83 5.37 2.24 4.44
CA VAL A 83 4.60 1.17 3.80
C VAL A 83 5.35 -0.17 3.86
N ASP A 84 6.68 -0.19 3.68
CA ASP A 84 7.49 -1.42 3.83
C ASP A 84 7.49 -1.96 5.28
N GLU A 85 7.50 -1.07 6.28
CA GLU A 85 7.35 -1.44 7.69
C GLU A 85 5.97 -2.05 7.96
N VAL A 86 4.91 -1.46 7.40
CA VAL A 86 3.53 -1.94 7.58
C VAL A 86 3.32 -3.31 6.95
N LEU A 87 3.93 -3.58 5.78
CA LEU A 87 3.88 -4.91 5.13
C LEU A 87 4.60 -6.03 5.90
N GLN A 88 5.25 -5.73 7.03
CA GLN A 88 5.77 -6.76 7.94
C GLN A 88 4.69 -7.36 8.84
N ILE A 89 3.55 -6.68 8.97
CA ILE A 89 2.43 -7.12 9.79
C ILE A 89 1.62 -8.13 8.97
N PRO A 90 1.28 -9.32 9.50
CA PRO A 90 0.49 -10.30 8.76
C PRO A 90 -0.99 -9.89 8.72
N ASP A 91 -1.31 -8.85 7.95
CA ASP A 91 -2.67 -8.36 7.73
C ASP A 91 -3.02 -8.45 6.23
N PRO A 92 -3.82 -9.45 5.82
CA PRO A 92 -4.12 -9.68 4.41
C PRO A 92 -4.97 -8.57 3.78
N GLU A 93 -5.86 -7.93 4.55
CA GLU A 93 -6.71 -6.85 4.05
C GLU A 93 -5.86 -5.61 3.79
N LEU A 94 -4.97 -5.28 4.72
CA LEU A 94 -4.03 -4.18 4.56
C LEU A 94 -3.03 -4.42 3.43
N HIS A 95 -2.57 -5.66 3.25
CA HIS A 95 -1.69 -6.03 2.13
C HIS A 95 -2.38 -5.86 0.78
N GLU A 96 -3.63 -6.31 0.65
CA GLU A 96 -4.44 -6.10 -0.57
C GLU A 96 -4.64 -4.60 -0.83
N ALA A 97 -4.98 -3.82 0.21
CA ALA A 97 -5.14 -2.38 0.11
C ALA A 97 -3.85 -1.68 -0.33
N ILE A 98 -2.70 -2.00 0.25
CA ILE A 98 -1.39 -1.46 -0.15
C ILE A 98 -1.07 -1.86 -1.59
N GLY A 99 -1.33 -3.11 -1.97
CA GLY A 99 -1.08 -3.55 -3.33
C GLY A 99 -1.87 -2.78 -4.38
N ILE A 100 -3.19 -2.91 -4.28
CA ILE A 100 -4.12 -2.38 -5.27
C ILE A 100 -4.18 -0.87 -5.16
N SER A 101 -4.45 -0.36 -3.96
CA SER A 101 -4.77 1.05 -3.75
C SER A 101 -3.53 1.92 -3.68
N TYR A 102 -2.38 1.44 -3.17
CA TYR A 102 -1.15 2.21 -3.10
C TYR A 102 -0.22 1.97 -4.28
N LEU A 103 0.36 0.77 -4.41
CA LEU A 103 1.44 0.50 -5.36
C LEU A 103 0.98 0.58 -6.81
N THR A 104 -0.10 -0.14 -7.15
CA THR A 104 -0.59 -0.18 -8.54
C THR A 104 -1.08 1.20 -8.96
N ASN A 105 -1.96 1.82 -8.18
CA ASN A 105 -2.52 3.12 -8.54
C ASN A 105 -1.51 4.27 -8.56
N LEU A 106 -0.38 4.13 -7.86
CA LEU A 106 0.68 5.14 -7.85
C LEU A 106 1.68 4.96 -9.00
N PHE A 107 2.01 3.72 -9.36
CA PHE A 107 3.15 3.44 -10.25
C PHE A 107 2.83 2.73 -11.56
N TYR A 108 1.74 1.95 -11.64
CA TYR A 108 1.46 1.17 -12.84
C TYR A 108 1.04 2.08 -14.00
N GLY A 109 1.70 1.94 -15.15
CA GLY A 109 1.44 2.74 -16.35
C GLY A 109 1.92 4.20 -16.29
N GLU A 110 2.49 4.64 -15.16
CA GLU A 110 3.03 5.98 -15.00
C GLU A 110 4.46 6.04 -15.59
N THR A 111 4.72 7.06 -16.42
CA THR A 111 5.94 7.16 -17.25
C THR A 111 6.70 8.47 -17.06
N SER A 112 6.21 9.37 -16.22
CA SER A 112 6.90 10.63 -15.91
C SER A 112 8.21 10.41 -15.16
N GLN A 113 9.14 11.35 -15.36
CA GLN A 113 10.49 11.26 -14.77
C GLN A 113 10.46 11.31 -13.24
N ASP A 114 9.54 12.06 -12.64
CA ASP A 114 9.40 12.18 -11.19
C ASP A 114 9.02 10.83 -10.56
N PHE A 115 8.12 10.09 -11.19
CA PHE A 115 7.73 8.77 -10.72
C PHE A 115 8.82 7.72 -11.01
N ALA A 116 9.55 7.84 -12.13
CA ALA A 116 10.73 7.01 -12.37
C ALA A 116 11.78 7.21 -11.27
N MET A 117 12.02 8.45 -10.83
CA MET A 117 12.87 8.75 -9.68
C MET A 117 12.32 8.13 -8.39
N ALA A 118 11.03 8.31 -8.09
CA ALA A 118 10.39 7.74 -6.91
C ALA A 118 10.50 6.19 -6.86
N ARG A 119 10.45 5.50 -8.01
CA ARG A 119 10.66 4.05 -8.09
C ARG A 119 12.07 3.63 -7.66
N THR A 120 13.08 4.48 -7.83
CA THR A 120 14.44 4.20 -7.34
C THR A 120 14.55 4.23 -5.82
N LEU A 121 13.59 4.87 -5.14
CA LEU A 121 13.52 4.97 -3.68
C LEU A 121 12.75 3.81 -3.05
N LEU A 122 12.14 2.91 -3.85
CA LEU A 122 11.37 1.79 -3.33
C LEU A 122 12.25 0.85 -2.50
N PRO A 123 11.87 0.56 -1.24
CA PRO A 123 12.40 -0.58 -0.50
C PRO A 123 12.29 -1.86 -1.33
N LYS A 124 13.28 -2.75 -1.22
CA LYS A 124 13.40 -3.97 -2.05
C LYS A 124 12.11 -4.80 -2.09
N ARG A 125 11.42 -4.93 -0.96
CA ARG A 125 10.16 -5.69 -0.87
C ARG A 125 9.04 -5.02 -1.66
N LEU A 126 8.92 -3.69 -1.55
CA LEU A 126 7.92 -2.93 -2.31
C LEU A 126 8.21 -2.94 -3.80
N ALA A 127 9.48 -2.83 -4.19
CA ALA A 127 9.88 -2.98 -5.59
C ALA A 127 9.49 -4.36 -6.14
N ALA A 128 9.78 -5.43 -5.40
CA ALA A 128 9.41 -6.79 -5.80
C ALA A 128 7.88 -6.99 -5.82
N ALA A 129 7.15 -6.43 -4.85
CA ALA A 129 5.70 -6.50 -4.83
C ALA A 129 5.08 -5.78 -6.03
N LEU A 130 5.57 -4.57 -6.35
CA LEU A 130 5.14 -3.82 -7.53
C LEU A 130 5.41 -4.63 -8.81
N GLU A 131 6.61 -5.17 -9.00
CA GLU A 131 6.94 -5.98 -10.19
C GLU A 131 5.99 -7.17 -10.40
N ILE A 132 5.62 -7.88 -9.32
CA ILE A 132 4.66 -8.98 -9.40
C ILE A 132 3.28 -8.47 -9.84
N MET A 133 2.84 -7.32 -9.33
CA MET A 133 1.57 -6.73 -9.70
C MET A 133 1.54 -6.25 -11.15
N GLU A 134 2.59 -5.58 -11.60
CA GLU A 134 2.67 -5.06 -12.97
C GLU A 134 2.63 -6.20 -13.98
N ARG A 135 3.40 -7.28 -13.73
CA ARG A 135 3.35 -8.49 -14.56
C ARG A 135 1.95 -9.08 -14.62
N HIS A 136 1.26 -9.15 -13.48
CA HIS A 136 -0.12 -9.66 -13.44
C HIS A 136 -1.08 -8.84 -14.32
N TYR A 137 -0.99 -7.50 -14.27
CA TYR A 137 -1.83 -6.66 -15.11
C TYR A 137 -1.44 -6.69 -16.59
N GLU A 138 -0.17 -6.89 -16.92
CA GLU A 138 0.31 -7.10 -18.29
C GLU A 138 -0.23 -8.41 -18.88
N GLU A 139 -0.34 -9.48 -18.09
CA GLU A 139 -0.91 -10.77 -18.52
C GLU A 139 -2.41 -10.72 -18.77
N LEU A 140 -3.12 -9.77 -18.15
CA LEU A 140 -4.57 -9.58 -18.32
C LEU A 140 -4.94 -8.74 -19.55
N ARG A 141 -3.95 -8.24 -20.30
CA ARG A 141 -4.12 -7.34 -21.45
C ARG A 141 -4.13 -8.08 -22.78
#